data_AF-A0AA86YXU7-F1
#
_entry.id   AF-A0AA86YXU7-F1
#
_cell.length_a   1.000
_cell.length_b   1.000
_cell.length_c   1.000
_cell.angle_alpha   90.00
_cell.angle_beta   90.00
_cell.angle_gamma   90.00
#
_symmetry.space_group_name_H-M   'P 1'
#
loop_
_entity.id
_entity.type
_entity.pdbx_description
1 polymer ?
#
loop_
_entity_poly.entity_id
_entity_poly.type
_entity_poly.pdbx_seq_one_letter_code
_entity_poly.pdbx_strand_id
1 'polypeptide(L)' 'MAWNMSICRDSDQLELSHILPRLIFKYAKLSALTGHLRKTENPNKISQDGKKVYFLCKKCESIFSSWESYFSK' A
#
# COMPACT_ATOMS: atom_id res chain seq x y z
N MET A 1 2.64 18.05 -9.68
CA MET A 1 3.99 17.47 -9.47
C MET A 1 3.78 16.00 -9.09
N ALA A 2 4.08 15.09 -10.01
CA ALA A 2 3.91 13.65 -9.77
C ALA A 2 5.18 13.10 -9.13
N TRP A 3 5.07 12.55 -7.93
CA TRP A 3 6.15 11.81 -7.29
C TRP A 3 6.28 10.46 -8.01
N ASN A 4 7.13 10.39 -9.03
CA ASN A 4 7.55 9.12 -9.61
C ASN A 4 8.85 8.71 -8.92
N MET A 5 8.76 7.80 -7.95
CA MET A 5 9.90 7.30 -7.20
C MET A 5 9.99 5.79 -7.41
N SER A 6 10.67 5.38 -8.47
CA SER A 6 11.03 3.98 -8.66
C SER A 6 12.27 3.66 -7.83
N ILE A 7 12.19 2.68 -6.92
CA ILE A 7 13.38 2.17 -6.19
C ILE A 7 14.43 1.69 -7.20
N CYS A 8 13.97 1.13 -8.32
CA CYS A 8 14.78 0.62 -9.42
C CYS A 8 15.50 1.72 -10.24
N ARG A 9 15.14 3.02 -10.12
CA ARG A 9 15.56 4.13 -11.03
C ARG A 9 15.37 3.89 -12.53
N ASP A 10 14.91 2.71 -12.92
CA ASP A 10 14.58 2.34 -14.28
C ASP A 10 13.27 3.00 -14.71
N SER A 11 13.17 3.27 -16.01
CA SER A 11 11.95 3.72 -16.69
C SER A 11 10.97 2.56 -16.96
N ASP A 12 10.96 1.56 -16.07
CA ASP A 12 10.03 0.45 -16.15
C ASP A 12 8.60 0.94 -15.86
N GLN A 13 7.62 0.29 -16.49
CA GLN A 13 6.21 0.64 -16.32
C GLN A 13 5.79 0.49 -14.85
N LEU A 14 5.25 1.56 -14.27
CA LEU A 14 4.76 1.55 -12.91
C LEU A 14 3.43 0.78 -12.83
N GLU A 15 3.26 0.04 -11.75
CA GLU A 15 2.03 -0.65 -11.41
C GLU A 15 1.37 -0.01 -10.18
N LEU A 16 0.10 -0.35 -9.97
CA LEU A 16 -0.70 0.11 -8.85
C LEU A 16 -0.19 -0.58 -7.57
N SER A 17 0.53 0.18 -6.75
CA SER A 17 1.19 -0.32 -5.54
C SER A 17 0.72 0.43 -4.30
N HIS A 18 0.91 -0.18 -3.14
CA HIS A 18 0.68 0.50 -1.86
C HIS A 18 1.80 1.50 -1.56
N ILE A 19 1.43 2.67 -1.03
CA ILE A 19 2.42 3.62 -0.51
C ILE A 19 2.94 3.16 0.86
N LEU A 20 2.03 2.61 1.67
CA LEU A 20 2.32 2.13 3.02
C LEU A 20 2.18 0.60 3.06
N PRO A 21 3.03 -0.10 3.83
CA PRO A 21 2.94 -1.54 3.89
C PRO A 21 1.58 -2.07 4.33
N ARG A 22 1.18 -3.25 3.82
CA ARG A 22 -0.08 -3.92 4.22
C ARG A 22 -0.16 -4.16 5.72
N LEU A 23 0.98 -4.36 6.38
CA LEU A 23 1.11 -4.48 7.84
C LEU A 23 0.49 -3.30 8.59
N ILE A 24 0.69 -2.07 8.11
CA ILE A 24 0.15 -0.86 8.76
C ILE A 24 -1.37 -0.86 8.70
N PHE A 25 -1.95 -1.20 7.55
CA PHE A 25 -3.40 -1.29 7.41
C PHE A 25 -4.01 -2.44 8.21
N LYS A 26 -3.29 -3.55 8.36
CA LYS A 26 -3.68 -4.66 9.24
C LYS A 26 -3.72 -4.19 10.70
N TYR A 27 -2.66 -3.53 11.17
CA TYR A 27 -2.61 -2.97 12.52
C TYR A 27 -3.73 -1.96 12.75
N ALA A 28 -3.92 -1.00 11.84
CA ALA A 28 -4.96 0.01 11.95
C ALA A 28 -6.37 -0.59 12.04
N LYS A 29 -6.66 -1.71 11.34
CA LYS A 29 -7.92 -2.43 11.49
C LYS A 29 -8.07 -3.06 12.87
N LEU A 30 -7.02 -3.72 13.36
CA LEU A 30 -7.03 -4.38 14.68
C LEU A 30 -7.20 -3.37 15.82
N SER A 31 -6.62 -2.18 15.68
CA SER A 31 -6.73 -1.11 16.68
C SER A 31 -8.04 -0.30 16.55
N ALA A 32 -8.76 -0.42 15.44
CA ALA A 32 -10.02 0.29 15.24
C ALA A 32 -11.15 -0.37 16.03
N LEU A 33 -11.94 0.43 16.76
CA LEU A 33 -13.10 -0.05 17.53
C LEU A 33 -14.07 -0.89 16.69
N THR A 34 -14.25 -0.52 15.42
CA THR A 34 -15.17 -1.21 14.50
C THR A 34 -14.52 -2.33 13.70
N GLY A 35 -13.19 -2.50 13.76
CA GLY A 35 -12.45 -3.45 12.92
C GLY A 35 -12.32 -3.04 11.45
N HIS A 36 -12.80 -1.85 11.07
CA HIS A 36 -12.90 -1.40 9.69
C HIS A 36 -12.17 -0.06 9.47
N LEU A 37 -11.57 0.11 8.29
CA LEU A 37 -11.02 1.39 7.87
C LEU A 37 -12.03 2.14 7.00
N ARG A 38 -11.95 3.47 7.01
CA ARG A 38 -12.73 4.38 6.16
C ARG A 38 -11.77 5.40 5.54
N LYS A 39 -12.08 5.84 4.33
CA LYS A 39 -11.30 6.88 3.64
C LYS A 39 -11.99 8.23 3.82
N THR A 40 -11.21 9.30 3.99
CA THR A 40 -11.73 10.66 4.14
C THR A 40 -12.58 11.08 2.94
N GLU A 41 -12.23 10.57 1.76
CA GLU A 41 -12.93 10.79 0.48
C GLU A 41 -14.35 10.18 0.47
N ASN A 42 -14.56 9.08 1.20
CA ASN A 42 -15.82 8.34 1.25
C ASN A 42 -16.02 7.74 2.66
N PRO A 43 -16.36 8.56 3.67
CA PRO A 43 -16.39 8.14 5.07
C PRO A 43 -17.51 7.15 5.37
N ASN A 44 -18.55 7.11 4.54
CA ASN A 44 -19.68 6.20 4.69
C ASN A 44 -19.41 4.80 4.09
N LYS A 45 -18.27 4.60 3.42
CA LYS A 45 -17.89 3.30 2.84
C LYS A 45 -16.73 2.69 3.61
N ILE A 46 -16.88 1.42 3.96
CA ILE A 46 -15.80 0.60 4.51
C ILE A 46 -14.74 0.39 3.42
N SER A 47 -13.48 0.60 3.78
CA SER A 47 -12.34 0.33 2.92
C SER A 47 -11.56 -0.87 3.44
N GLN A 48 -11.43 -1.89 2.59
CA GLN A 48 -10.66 -3.08 2.93
C GLN A 48 -9.17 -2.91 2.67
N ASP A 49 -8.77 -1.88 1.93
CA ASP A 49 -7.40 -1.70 1.51
C ASP A 49 -6.95 -0.24 1.61
N GLY A 50 -5.64 -0.06 1.69
CA GLY A 50 -5.00 1.25 1.74
C GLY A 50 -5.20 2.09 0.48
N LYS A 51 -4.58 3.27 0.47
CA LYS A 51 -4.42 4.04 -0.77
C LYS A 51 -3.38 3.34 -1.65
N LYS A 52 -3.73 3.10 -2.91
CA LYS A 52 -2.79 2.65 -3.94
C LYS A 52 -2.56 3.75 -4.95
N VAL A 53 -1.33 3.84 -5.44
CA VAL A 53 -0.93 4.76 -6.51
C VAL A 53 0.05 4.05 -7.43
N TYR A 54 0.22 4.56 -8.65
CA TYR A 54 1.26 4.08 -9.54
C TYR A 54 2.62 4.48 -8.96
N PHE A 55 3.34 3.52 -8.38
CA PHE A 55 4.49 3.80 -7.53
C PHE A 55 5.69 2.90 -7.81
N LEU A 56 5.50 1.57 -7.86
CA LEU A 56 6.61 0.64 -8.05
C LEU A 56 6.54 -0.06 -9.41
N CYS A 57 7.72 -0.27 -10.00
CA CYS A 57 7.89 -1.23 -11.10
C CYS A 57 7.63 -2.65 -10.56
N LYS A 58 7.17 -3.58 -11.40
CA LYS A 58 6.86 -4.97 -11.02
C LYS A 58 7.96 -5.66 -10.20
N LYS A 59 9.23 -5.41 -10.56
CA LYS A 59 10.40 -5.94 -9.84
C LYS A 59 10.47 -5.40 -8.42
N CYS A 60 10.33 -4.09 -8.24
CA CYS A 60 10.34 -3.45 -6.93
C CYS A 60 9.14 -3.86 -6.08
N GLU A 61 7.96 -4.01 -6.67
CA GLU A 61 6.77 -4.52 -5.97
C GLU A 61 7.03 -5.94 -5.43
N SER A 62 7.67 -6.80 -6.22
CA SER A 62 8.02 -8.16 -5.77
C SER A 62 9.01 -8.15 -4.60
N ILE A 63 10.04 -7.31 -4.64
CA ILE A 63 10.99 -7.15 -3.52
C ILE A 63 10.25 -6.64 -2.29
N PHE A 64 9.44 -5.59 -2.44
CA PHE A 64 8.70 -4.99 -1.35
C PHE A 64 7.73 -5.99 -0.70
N SER A 65 6.97 -6.74 -1.50
CA SER A 65 6.05 -7.78 -1.04
C SER A 65 6.77 -8.92 -0.30
N SER A 66 7.99 -9.29 -0.71
CA SER A 66 8.82 -10.26 0.01
C SER A 66 9.15 -9.80 1.43
N TRP A 67 9.59 -8.54 1.57
CA TRP A 67 9.85 -7.94 2.88
C TRP A 67 8.58 -7.81 3.72
N GLU A 68 7.47 -7.36 3.13
CA GLU A 68 6.20 -7.31 3.86
C GLU A 68 5.79 -8.66 4.41
N SER A 69 5.94 -9.72 3.62
CA SER A 69 5.59 -11.08 4.02
C SER A 69 6.50 -11.58 5.14
N TYR A 70 7.78 -11.21 5.12
CA TYR A 70 8.71 -11.50 6.20
C TYR A 70 8.28 -10.87 7.53
N PHE A 71 7.83 -9.60 7.52
CA PHE A 71 7.41 -8.87 8.72
C PHE A 71 5.93 -9.07 9.11
N SER A 72 5.13 -9.76 8.29
CA SER A 72 3.69 -9.97 8.54
C SER A 72 3.37 -11.28 9.28
N LYS A 73 4.40 -12.08 9.60
CA LYS A 73 4.34 -13.23 10.51
C LYS A 73 4.31 -12.75 11.96
#